data_AF-A0A958BA98-F1
#
_entry.id   AF-A0A958BA98-F1
#
_cell.length_a   1.000
_cell.length_b   1.000
_cell.length_c   1.000
_cell.angle_alpha   90.00
_cell.angle_beta   90.00
_cell.angle_gamma   90.00
#
_symmetry.space_group_name_H-M   'P 1'
#
loop_
_entity.id
_entity.type
_entity.pdbx_description
1 polymer ?
#
loop_
_entity_poly.entity_id
_entity_poly.type
_entity_poly.pdbx_seq_one_letter_code
_entity_poly.pdbx_strand_id
1 'polypeptide(L)' 'MIDRELLEKQALEAVCACLYYDLADNIDAEADDSLIAIVEHRITCDNCGQ' A
#
# COMPACT_ATOMS: atom_id res chain seq x y z
N MET A 1 -6.84 -9.65 15.26
CA MET A 1 -6.20 -8.33 15.13
C MET A 1 -5.18 -8.52 14.03
N ILE A 2 -5.36 -7.90 12.87
CA ILE A 2 -4.35 -7.99 11.79
C ILE A 2 -3.12 -7.26 12.34
N ASP A 3 -1.97 -7.90 12.24
CA ASP A 3 -0.71 -7.28 12.63
C ASP A 3 -0.41 -6.16 11.64
N ARG A 4 -0.30 -4.93 12.12
CA ARG A 4 -0.08 -3.76 11.27
C ARG A 4 1.21 -3.90 10.48
N GLU A 5 2.27 -4.40 11.10
CA GLU A 5 3.57 -4.60 10.46
C GLU A 5 3.48 -5.64 9.31
N LEU A 6 2.56 -6.60 9.42
CA LEU A 6 2.26 -7.55 8.34
C LEU A 6 1.47 -6.87 7.22
N LEU A 7 0.47 -6.04 7.56
CA LEU A 7 -0.34 -5.30 6.59
C LEU A 7 0.51 -4.33 5.77
N GLU A 8 1.43 -3.62 6.42
CA GLU A 8 2.38 -2.71 5.79
C GLU A 8 3.29 -3.45 4.79
N LYS A 9 3.85 -4.59 5.18
CA LYS A 9 4.64 -5.44 4.27
C LYS A 9 3.83 -5.92 3.07
N GLN A 10 2.60 -6.37 3.29
CA GLN A 10 1.72 -6.81 2.21
C GLN A 10 1.37 -5.66 1.26
N ALA A 11 1.12 -4.46 1.79
CA ALA A 11 0.85 -3.29 0.98
C ALA A 11 2.07 -2.89 0.13
N LEU A 12 3.28 -2.95 0.70
CA LEU A 12 4.53 -2.68 -0.04
C LEU A 12 4.83 -3.73 -1.12
N GLU A 13 4.42 -4.98 -0.93
CA GLU A 13 4.56 -6.03 -1.94
C GLU A 13 3.49 -5.93 -3.04
N ALA A 14 2.29 -5.45 -2.70
CA ALA A 14 1.16 -5.34 -3.62
C ALA A 14 1.14 -4.01 -4.42
N VAL A 15 1.69 -2.94 -3.85
CA VAL A 15 1.74 -1.63 -4.50
C VAL A 15 2.62 -1.68 -5.74
N CYS A 16 2.25 -0.92 -6.77
CA CYS A 16 3.08 -0.82 -7.96
C CYS A 16 4.39 -0.09 -7.65
N ALA A 17 5.43 -0.38 -8.45
CA ALA A 17 6.74 0.24 -8.30
C ALA A 17 6.72 1.79 -8.40
N CYS A 18 5.71 2.36 -9.05
CA CYS A 18 5.55 3.81 -9.18
C CYS A 18 5.25 4.49 -7.84
N LEU A 19 4.48 3.82 -6.98
CA LEU A 19 4.04 4.34 -5.68
C LEU A 19 4.80 3.69 -4.52
N TYR A 20 5.67 2.71 -4.78
CA TYR A 20 6.40 1.98 -3.75
C TYR A 20 7.18 2.91 -2.82
N TYR A 21 7.97 3.84 -3.37
CA TYR A 21 8.78 4.75 -2.54
C TYR A 21 7.90 5.75 -1.77
N ASP A 22 6.86 6.27 -2.41
CA ASP A 22 5.91 7.19 -1.75
C ASP A 22 5.18 6.51 -0.59
N LEU A 23 4.74 5.25 -0.81
CA LEU A 23 4.12 4.43 0.21
C LEU A 23 5.13 4.11 1.32
N ALA A 24 6.34 3.64 0.98
CA ALA A 24 7.36 3.28 1.95
C ALA A 24 7.77 4.45 2.86
N ASP A 25 7.86 5.66 2.32
CA ASP A 25 8.21 6.85 3.08
C ASP A 25 7.08 7.32 4.02
N ASN A 26 5.82 6.99 3.71
CA ASN A 26 4.65 7.42 4.48
C ASN A 26 3.88 6.26 5.15
N ILE A 27 4.40 5.04 5.12
CA ILE A 27 3.67 3.84 5.53
C ILE A 27 3.24 3.85 7.00
N ASP A 28 4.05 4.46 7.86
CA ASP A 28 3.77 4.66 9.28
C ASP A 28 2.62 5.65 9.51
N ALA A 29 2.35 6.54 8.55
CA ALA A 29 1.28 7.53 8.59
C ALA A 29 0.02 7.10 7.82
N GLU A 30 0.13 6.08 6.97
CA GLU A 30 -1.00 5.53 6.22
C GLU A 30 -2.01 4.84 7.13
N ALA A 31 -3.28 4.93 6.74
CA ALA A 31 -4.36 4.28 7.45
C ALA A 31 -4.46 2.81 7.06
N ASP A 32 -4.83 1.95 8.02
CA ASP A 32 -5.04 0.52 7.78
C ASP A 32 -6.00 0.26 6.60
N ASP A 33 -7.07 1.06 6.47
CA ASP A 33 -8.04 0.95 5.36
C ASP A 33 -7.39 1.23 3.99
N SER A 34 -6.45 2.19 3.92
CA SER A 34 -5.67 2.47 2.70
C SER A 34 -4.77 1.30 2.35
N LEU A 35 -4.04 0.77 3.34
CA LEU A 35 -3.15 -0.38 3.15
C LEU A 35 -3.94 -1.62 2.69
N ILE A 36 -5.12 -1.87 3.26
CA ILE A 36 -6.03 -2.93 2.81
C ILE A 36 -6.48 -2.69 1.36
N ALA A 37 -6.84 -1.45 1.00
CA ALA A 37 -7.24 -1.14 -0.37
C ALA A 37 -6.12 -1.37 -1.39
N ILE A 38 -4.86 -1.14 -1.00
CA ILE A 38 -3.68 -1.44 -1.82
C ILE A 38 -3.51 -2.96 -1.98
N VAL A 39 -3.57 -3.71 -0.88
CA VAL A 39 -3.47 -5.19 -0.88
C VAL A 39 -4.57 -5.84 -1.71
N GLU A 40 -5.78 -5.28 -1.66
CA GLU A 40 -6.91 -5.76 -2.46
C GLU A 40 -6.94 -5.21 -3.89
N HIS A 41 -5.91 -4.48 -4.32
CA HIS A 41 -5.81 -3.84 -5.64
C HIS A 41 -7.04 -3.00 -6.01
N ARG A 42 -7.62 -2.31 -5.02
CA ARG A 42 -8.75 -1.38 -5.23
C ARG A 42 -8.30 0.02 -5.61
N ILE A 43 -7.02 0.33 -5.46
CA ILE A 43 -6.42 1.61 -5.84
C ILE A 43 -5.71 1.43 -7.17
N THR A 44 -6.19 2.15 -8.19
CA THR A 44 -5.48 2.33 -9.46
C THR A 44 -4.42 3.41 -9.32
N CYS A 45 -3.20 3.12 -9.75
CA CYS A 45 -2.12 4.06 -9.86
C CYS A 45 -2.32 4.97 -11.08
N ASP A 46 -2.40 6.28 -10.85
CA ASP A 46 -2.55 7.27 -11.94
C ASP A 46 -1.35 7.33 -12.90
N ASN A 47 -0.18 6.83 -12.46
CA ASN A 47 1.06 6.90 -13.25
C ASN A 47 1.20 5.75 -14.25
N CYS A 48 0.76 4.53 -13.88
CA CYS A 48 0.87 3.35 -14.72
C CYS A 48 -0.47 2.68 -15.08
N GLY A 49 -1.58 3.12 -14.47
CA GLY A 49 -2.93 2.62 -14.72
C GLY A 49 -3.21 1.21 -14.17
N GLN A 50 -2.33 0.67 -13.32
CA GLN A 50 -2.53 -0.60 -12.61
C GLN A 50 -3.32 -0.39 -11.34
#